data_AF-A0A0K8S6M6-F1
#
_entry.id   AF-A0A0K8S6M6-F1
#
_cell.length_a   1.000
_cell.length_b   1.000
_cell.length_c   1.000
_cell.angle_alpha   90.00
_cell.angle_beta   90.00
_cell.angle_gamma   90.00
#
_symmetry.space_group_name_H-M   'P 1'
#
loop_
_entity.id
_entity.type
_entity.pdbx_description
1 polymer ?
#
loop_
_entity_poly.entity_id
_entity_poly.type
_entity_poly.pdbx_seq_one_letter_code
_entity_poly.pdbx_strand_id
1 'polypeptide(L)'
;MLGRMPGSCLVEDCSSIAEEDASLVEEDVSMLTDFNDVADLASGYAECMEEAMRYLIEEENYPPHHPAVEALRRHLDSYRTQLLRTAIYRTSGIGQSAF
;
A
#
# COMPACT_ATOMS: atom_id res chain seq x y z
N MET A 1 50.92 8.36 -14.19
CA MET A 1 49.73 9.25 -14.13
C MET A 1 48.56 8.47 -14.72
N LEU A 2 47.70 7.89 -13.87
CA LEU A 2 46.47 7.23 -14.32
C LEU A 2 45.31 8.18 -14.00
N GLY A 3 44.78 8.82 -15.04
CA GLY A 3 43.62 9.71 -14.94
C GLY A 3 42.37 8.89 -14.63
N ARG A 4 41.82 9.08 -13.43
CA ARG A 4 40.54 8.54 -12.98
C ARG A 4 39.43 9.29 -13.72
N MET A 5 38.74 8.62 -14.65
CA MET A 5 37.54 9.18 -15.28
C MET A 5 36.42 9.35 -14.22
N PRO A 6 35.64 10.43 -14.28
CA PRO A 6 34.48 10.59 -13.40
C PRO A 6 33.40 9.60 -13.84
N GLY A 7 32.91 8.79 -12.90
CA GLY A 7 31.76 7.94 -13.12
C GLY A 7 30.55 8.83 -13.40
N SER A 8 30.11 8.83 -14.66
CA SER A 8 28.84 9.40 -15.05
C SER A 8 27.74 8.61 -14.34
N CYS A 9 27.11 9.22 -13.34
CA CYS A 9 25.77 8.81 -12.94
C CYS A 9 24.86 8.99 -14.16
N LEU A 10 24.52 7.88 -14.82
CA LEU A 10 23.45 7.85 -15.79
C LEU A 10 22.15 8.04 -14.99
N VAL A 11 21.74 9.30 -14.83
CA VAL A 11 20.33 9.62 -14.70
C VAL A 11 19.72 9.31 -16.06
N GLU A 12 19.39 8.03 -16.27
CA GLU A 12 18.51 7.66 -17.38
C GLU A 12 17.15 8.28 -17.11
N ASP A 13 16.68 9.04 -18.09
CA ASP A 13 15.35 9.64 -18.12
C ASP A 13 14.27 8.59 -17.76
N CYS A 14 13.65 8.74 -16.59
CA CYS A 14 12.41 8.05 -16.22
C CYS A 14 11.22 8.58 -17.04
N SER A 15 11.33 8.59 -18.37
CA SER A 15 10.26 9.01 -19.27
C SER A 15 9.33 7.85 -19.67
N SER A 16 9.46 6.69 -19.03
CA SER A 16 8.55 5.56 -19.23
C SER A 16 8.22 4.89 -17.90
N ILE A 17 7.71 5.64 -16.94
CA ILE A 17 6.64 5.07 -16.13
C ILE A 17 5.47 4.93 -17.09
N ALA A 18 5.39 3.75 -17.71
CA ALA A 18 4.11 3.30 -18.23
C ALA A 18 3.15 3.43 -17.06
N GLU A 19 2.14 4.27 -17.24
CA GLU A 19 0.96 4.32 -16.40
C GLU A 19 0.34 2.92 -16.52
N GLU A 20 0.87 1.97 -15.74
CA GLU A 20 0.17 0.72 -15.48
C GLU A 20 -1.09 1.17 -14.75
N ASP A 21 -2.17 1.12 -15.51
CA ASP A 21 -3.55 1.27 -15.12
C ASP A 21 -3.78 0.47 -13.84
N ALA A 22 -3.55 1.12 -12.70
CA ALA A 22 -4.06 0.72 -11.41
C ALA A 22 -5.55 0.97 -11.47
N SER A 23 -6.26 0.17 -12.28
CA SER A 23 -7.70 0.11 -12.31
C SER A 23 -8.15 -0.47 -10.97
N LEU A 24 -8.17 0.42 -9.98
CA LEU A 24 -9.14 0.52 -8.91
C LEU A 24 -9.75 -0.83 -8.50
N VAL A 25 -9.11 -1.48 -7.54
CA VAL A 25 -9.77 -2.39 -6.58
C VAL A 25 -10.83 -1.68 -5.71
N GLU A 26 -11.34 -0.51 -6.13
CA GLU A 26 -12.37 0.26 -5.44
C GLU A 26 -13.76 -0.42 -5.51
N GLU A 27 -13.95 -1.43 -6.37
CA GLU A 27 -15.24 -2.12 -6.47
C GLU A 27 -15.50 -3.08 -5.29
N ASP A 28 -14.49 -3.62 -4.63
CA ASP A 28 -14.69 -4.75 -3.70
C ASP A 28 -15.13 -4.30 -2.29
N VAL A 29 -14.69 -3.13 -1.83
CA VAL A 29 -15.14 -2.60 -0.53
C VAL A 29 -16.61 -2.22 -0.58
N SER A 30 -17.19 -1.93 -1.76
CA SER A 30 -18.60 -1.54 -1.93
C SER A 30 -19.62 -2.57 -1.39
N MET A 31 -19.25 -3.85 -1.34
CA MET A 31 -20.15 -4.94 -0.92
C MET A 31 -20.09 -5.25 0.58
N LEU A 32 -19.16 -4.64 1.33
CA LEU A 32 -19.02 -4.88 2.76
C LEU A 32 -20.10 -4.11 3.53
N THR A 33 -21.13 -4.84 3.97
CA THR A 33 -22.29 -4.28 4.68
C THR A 33 -22.27 -4.55 6.18
N ASP A 34 -21.49 -5.54 6.65
CA ASP A 34 -21.36 -5.87 8.07
C ASP A 34 -20.02 -5.40 8.67
N PHE A 35 -20.05 -5.02 9.94
CA PHE A 35 -18.87 -4.71 10.74
C PHE A 35 -17.90 -5.90 10.84
N ASN A 36 -18.43 -7.14 10.85
CA ASN A 36 -17.58 -8.34 10.90
C ASN A 36 -16.76 -8.49 9.61
N ASP A 37 -17.37 -8.28 8.44
CA ASP A 37 -16.66 -8.37 7.15
C ASP A 37 -15.54 -7.32 7.05
N VAL A 38 -15.79 -6.12 7.59
CA VAL A 38 -14.78 -5.06 7.70
C VAL A 38 -13.64 -5.48 8.62
N ALA A 39 -13.96 -6.09 9.77
CA ALA A 39 -12.95 -6.53 10.74
C ALA A 39 -12.07 -7.64 10.15
N ASP A 40 -12.68 -8.60 9.45
CA ASP A 40 -11.97 -9.68 8.77
C ASP A 40 -11.07 -9.14 7.65
N LEU A 41 -11.57 -8.20 6.84
CA LEU A 41 -10.76 -7.53 5.83
C LEU A 41 -9.58 -6.78 6.46
N ALA A 42 -9.81 -6.04 7.55
CA ALA A 42 -8.77 -5.30 8.24
C ALA A 42 -7.71 -6.23 8.86
N SER A 43 -8.11 -7.41 9.34
CA SER A 43 -7.21 -8.44 9.85
C SER A 43 -6.36 -9.02 8.73
N GLY A 44 -6.99 -9.49 7.65
CA GLY A 44 -6.27 -10.06 6.51
C GLY A 44 -5.33 -9.05 5.85
N TYR A 45 -5.72 -7.77 5.80
CA TYR A 45 -4.86 -6.70 5.33
C TYR A 45 -3.61 -6.53 6.22
N ALA A 46 -3.78 -6.57 7.55
CA ALA A 46 -2.67 -6.43 8.48
C ALA A 46 -1.67 -7.60 8.37
N GLU A 47 -2.18 -8.82 8.23
CA GLU A 47 -1.37 -10.02 8.00
C GLU A 47 -0.59 -9.92 6.68
N CYS A 48 -1.23 -9.49 5.60
CA CYS A 48 -0.58 -9.29 4.31
C CYS A 48 0.51 -8.21 4.37
N MET A 49 0.26 -7.12 5.08
CA MET A 49 1.24 -6.05 5.28
C MET A 49 2.48 -6.55 6.04
N GLU A 50 2.30 -7.36 7.09
CA GLU A 50 3.40 -7.96 7.85
C GLU A 50 4.22 -8.90 6.96
N GLU A 51 3.56 -9.77 6.20
CA GLU A 51 4.24 -10.71 5.30
C GLU A 51 4.99 -10.00 4.17
N ALA A 52 4.44 -8.92 3.61
CA ALA A 52 5.15 -8.10 2.62
C ALA A 52 6.42 -7.47 3.19
N MET A 53 6.40 -7.03 4.46
CA MET A 53 7.60 -6.52 5.13
C MET A 53 8.62 -7.62 5.39
N ARG A 54 8.17 -8.80 5.82
CA ARG A 54 9.01 -9.98 6.03
C ARG A 54 9.71 -10.39 4.73
N TYR A 55 8.96 -10.51 3.64
CA TYR A 55 9.48 -10.90 2.33
C TYR A 55 10.61 -9.97 1.85
N LEU A 56 10.40 -8.66 1.93
CA LEU A 56 11.43 -7.70 1.51
C LEU A 56 12.72 -7.79 2.35
N ILE A 57 12.60 -8.08 3.64
CA ILE A 57 13.75 -8.10 4.56
C ILE A 57 14.48 -9.44 4.52
N GLU A 58 13.73 -10.54 4.52
CA GLU A 58 14.26 -11.89 4.70
C GLU A 58 14.56 -12.60 3.38
N GLU A 59 13.74 -12.37 2.34
CA GLU A 59 13.85 -13.08 1.06
C GLU A 59 14.58 -12.21 0.01
N GLU A 60 14.24 -10.91 -0.06
CA GLU A 60 14.91 -9.94 -0.95
C GLU A 60 16.14 -9.27 -0.31
N ASN A 61 16.40 -9.58 0.97
CA ASN A 61 17.55 -9.12 1.75
C ASN A 61 17.70 -7.59 1.81
N TYR A 62 16.61 -6.83 1.73
CA TYR A 62 16.66 -5.39 1.93
C TYR A 62 16.88 -5.06 3.41
N PRO A 63 17.79 -4.11 3.74
CA PRO A 63 17.94 -3.68 5.12
C PRO A 63 16.62 -3.05 5.62
N PRO A 64 16.31 -3.10 6.93
CA PRO A 64 15.06 -2.58 7.47
C PRO A 64 14.80 -1.08 7.20
N HIS A 65 15.86 -0.31 6.95
CA HIS A 65 15.83 1.13 6.61
C HIS A 65 15.98 1.38 5.10
N HIS A 66 15.83 0.35 4.26
CA HIS A 66 15.89 0.51 2.82
C HIS A 66 14.74 1.40 2.33
N PRO A 67 14.97 2.34 1.38
CA PRO A 67 13.93 3.25 0.90
C PRO A 67 12.66 2.54 0.41
N ALA A 68 12.80 1.39 -0.27
CA ALA A 68 11.65 0.62 -0.75
C ALA A 68 10.82 0.01 0.41
N VAL A 69 11.49 -0.50 1.45
CA VAL A 69 10.82 -1.06 2.64
C VAL A 69 10.06 0.05 3.36
N GLU A 70 10.68 1.20 3.56
CA GLU A 70 10.01 2.32 4.23
C GLU A 70 8.88 2.92 3.40
N ALA A 71 9.06 3.06 2.09
CA ALA A 71 8.03 3.57 1.19
C ALA A 71 6.82 2.65 1.17
N LEU A 72 7.02 1.34 1.01
CA LEU A 72 5.93 0.37 1.02
C LEU A 72 5.22 0.34 2.39
N ARG A 73 5.97 0.34 3.50
CA ARG A 73 5.38 0.41 4.84
C ARG A 73 4.46 1.63 5.01
N ARG A 74 4.92 2.82 4.61
CA ARG A 74 4.13 4.06 4.70
C ARG A 74 2.89 4.00 3.81
N HIS A 75 3.04 3.47 2.60
CA HIS A 75 1.92 3.31 1.67
C HIS A 75 0.83 2.39 2.24
N LEU A 76 1.21 1.21 2.73
CA LEU A 76 0.27 0.24 3.30
C LEU A 76 -0.41 0.78 4.57
N ASP A 77 0.32 1.48 5.44
CA ASP A 77 -0.24 2.10 6.65
C ASP A 77 -1.26 3.21 6.32
N SER A 78 -0.95 4.03 5.30
CA SER A 78 -1.88 5.05 4.80
C SER A 78 -3.16 4.41 4.25
N TYR A 79 -3.02 3.34 3.46
CA TYR A 79 -4.16 2.65 2.88
C TYR A 79 -5.02 1.94 3.94
N ARG A 80 -4.40 1.31 4.95
CA ARG A 80 -5.11 0.76 6.12
C ARG A 80 -5.98 1.80 6.81
N THR A 81 -5.43 3.00 7.01
CA THR A 81 -6.16 4.12 7.62
C THR A 81 -7.37 4.53 6.76
N GLN A 82 -7.19 4.57 5.44
CA GLN A 82 -8.28 4.86 4.50
C GLN A 82 -9.37 3.77 4.54
N LEU A 83 -8.98 2.49 4.52
CA LEU A 83 -9.89 1.35 4.58
C LEU A 83 -10.77 1.41 5.84
N LEU A 84 -10.15 1.61 7.01
CA LEU A 84 -10.87 1.72 8.28
C LEU A 84 -11.78 2.95 8.32
N ARG A 85 -11.34 4.10 7.79
CA ARG A 85 -12.18 5.31 7.70
C ARG A 85 -13.42 5.05 6.85
N THR A 86 -13.25 4.49 5.66
CA THR A 86 -14.36 4.17 4.75
C THR A 86 -15.38 3.25 5.43
N ALA A 87 -14.90 2.25 6.16
CA ALA A 87 -15.77 1.35 6.89
C ALA A 87 -16.55 2.04 8.02
N ILE A 88 -15.89 2.87 8.84
CA ILE A 88 -16.54 3.63 9.93
C ILE A 88 -17.61 4.59 9.39
N TYR A 89 -17.33 5.29 8.29
CA TYR A 89 -18.30 6.22 7.70
C TYR A 89 -19.53 5.51 7.15
N ARG A 90 -19.37 4.32 6.57
CA ARG A 90 -20.49 3.53 6.02
C ARG A 90 -21.37 2.96 7.11
N THR A 91 -20.77 2.41 8.16
CA THR A 91 -21.53 1.86 9.28
C THR A 91 -22.27 2.95 10.06
N SER A 92 -21.74 4.17 10.09
CA SER A 92 -22.41 5.35 10.65
C SER A 92 -23.54 5.90 9.75
N GLY A 93 -23.49 5.63 8.44
CA GLY A 93 -24.44 6.15 7.44
C GLY A 93 -25.76 5.39 7.31
N ILE A 94 -25.88 4.19 7.89
CA ILE A 94 -27.08 3.33 7.81
C ILE A 94 -28.26 3.87 8.68
N GLY A 95 -28.06 4.95 9.44
CA GLY A 95 -29.06 5.51 10.36
C GLY A 95 -30.05 6.56 9.80
N GLN A 96 -30.05 6.89 8.51
CA GLN A 96 -30.93 7.96 7.96
C GLN A 96 -31.78 7.47 6.78
N SER A 97 -32.77 6.61 7.04
CA SER A 97 -33.86 6.35 6.10
C SER A 97 -35.04 5.66 6.82
N ALA A 98 -35.82 6.44 7.57
CA ALA A 98 -37.21 6.11 7.88
C ALA A 98 -37.94 7.38 8.37
N PHE A 99 -38.43 8.18 7.42
CA PHE A 99 -39.59 9.05 7.60
C PHE A 99 -40.59 8.73 6.49
#